data_AF-A0A960E9Q6-F1
#
_entry.id   AF-A0A960E9Q6-F1
#
_cell.length_a   1.000
_cell.length_b   1.000
_cell.length_c   1.000
_cell.angle_alpha   90.00
_cell.angle_beta   90.00
_cell.angle_gamma   90.00
#
_symmetry.space_group_name_H-M   'P 1'
#
loop_
_entity.id
_entity.type
_entity.pdbx_description
1 polymer ?
#
loop_
_entity_poly.entity_id
_entity_poly.type
_entity_poly.pdbx_seq_one_letter_code
_entity_poly.pdbx_strand_id
1 'polypeptide(L)'
;LRNLLEPHTRREEIGIFAVLAHIDCEPMCRRHFLDDHVDIERALAGDDLDRAEISALVELVERHIFEEETDLYPALRQLFSPADWTAVEHRLRQLATDQPI
;
A
#
# COMPACT_ATOMS: atom_id res chain seq x y z
N LEU A 1 -8.45 13.71 -1.49
CA LEU A 1 -7.63 12.63 -0.89
C LEU A 1 -7.54 11.41 -1.80
N ARG A 2 -8.65 10.88 -2.32
CA ARG A 2 -8.66 9.74 -3.27
C ARG A 2 -7.63 9.83 -4.40
N ASN A 3 -7.62 10.92 -5.17
CA ASN A 3 -6.67 11.10 -6.28
C ASN A 3 -5.18 11.16 -5.86
N LEU A 4 -4.89 11.35 -4.56
CA LEU A 4 -3.53 11.32 -4.02
C LEU A 4 -3.16 9.92 -3.49
N LEU A 5 -4.12 9.21 -2.89
CA LEU A 5 -3.90 7.93 -2.24
C LEU A 5 -4.00 6.74 -3.21
N GLU A 6 -4.94 6.78 -4.16
CA GLU A 6 -5.13 5.68 -5.13
C GLU A 6 -3.85 5.35 -5.93
N PRO A 7 -3.08 6.33 -6.44
CA PRO A 7 -1.84 6.01 -7.15
C PRO A 7 -0.79 5.32 -6.25
N HIS A 8 -0.77 5.63 -4.96
CA HIS A 8 0.16 5.06 -3.99
C HIS A 8 -0.25 3.62 -3.65
N THR A 9 -1.47 3.43 -3.16
CA THR A 9 -1.99 2.09 -2.76
C THR A 9 -1.90 1.09 -3.91
N ARG A 10 -2.24 1.52 -5.12
CA ARG A 10 -2.14 0.68 -6.32
C ARG A 10 -0.71 0.29 -6.66
N ARG A 11 0.26 1.16 -6.42
CA ARG A 11 1.69 0.85 -6.64
C ARG A 11 2.21 -0.11 -5.59
N GLU A 12 1.84 0.00 -4.31
CA GLU A 12 2.16 -1.03 -3.31
C GLU A 12 1.59 -2.38 -3.73
N GLU A 13 0.30 -2.42 -4.07
CA GLU A 13 -0.43 -3.66 -4.33
C GLU A 13 0.12 -4.44 -5.54
N ILE A 14 0.40 -3.72 -6.64
CA ILE A 14 0.93 -4.32 -7.87
C ILE A 14 2.43 -4.59 -7.76
N GLY A 15 3.15 -3.79 -6.97
CA GLY A 15 4.59 -3.89 -6.78
C GLY A 15 4.94 -4.75 -5.56
N ILE A 16 5.14 -4.09 -4.42
CA ILE A 16 5.69 -4.69 -3.21
C ILE A 16 4.81 -5.82 -2.68
N PHE A 17 3.50 -5.62 -2.52
CA PHE A 17 2.62 -6.63 -1.92
C PHE A 17 2.44 -7.85 -2.83
N ALA A 18 2.52 -7.68 -4.15
CA ALA A 18 2.49 -8.79 -5.09
C ALA A 18 3.75 -9.67 -4.98
N VAL A 19 4.93 -9.07 -4.81
CA VAL A 19 6.17 -9.82 -4.61
C VAL A 19 6.22 -10.44 -3.21
N LEU A 20 5.79 -9.70 -2.19
CA LEU A 20 5.70 -10.19 -0.80
C LEU A 20 4.83 -11.44 -0.67
N ALA A 21 3.77 -11.56 -1.49
CA ALA A 21 2.90 -12.75 -1.51
C ALA A 21 3.63 -14.07 -1.88
N HIS A 22 4.82 -13.98 -2.47
CA HIS A 22 5.63 -15.13 -2.88
C HIS A 22 6.80 -15.43 -1.94
N ILE A 23 6.99 -14.59 -0.92
CA ILE A 23 8.00 -14.79 0.12
C ILE A 23 7.30 -15.46 1.29
N ASP A 24 7.95 -16.47 1.88
CA ASP A 24 7.46 -17.19 3.06
C ASP A 24 7.64 -16.32 4.31
N CYS A 25 7.03 -15.13 4.30
CA CYS A 25 6.83 -14.25 5.44
C CYS A 25 5.42 -14.48 6.00
N GLU A 26 5.19 -14.17 7.27
CA GLU A 26 3.87 -14.36 7.87
C GLU A 26 2.77 -13.72 7.01
N PRO A 27 1.79 -14.51 6.51
CA PRO A 27 0.69 -14.02 5.69
C PRO A 27 -0.12 -12.88 6.35
N MET A 28 -0.02 -12.76 7.68
CA MET A 28 -0.69 -11.74 8.48
C MET A 28 -0.14 -10.32 8.21
N CYS A 29 1.15 -10.16 7.94
CA CYS A 29 1.75 -8.84 7.70
C CYS A 29 1.20 -8.20 6.41
N ARG A 30 1.22 -8.93 5.29
CA ARG A 30 0.63 -8.46 4.03
C ARG A 30 -0.87 -8.22 4.13
N ARG A 31 -1.58 -9.09 4.85
CA ARG A 31 -3.04 -9.01 4.98
C ARG A 31 -3.45 -7.72 5.71
N HIS A 32 -2.73 -7.36 6.76
CA HIS A 32 -2.94 -6.15 7.55
C HIS A 32 -2.96 -4.88 6.67
N PHE A 33 -1.92 -4.65 5.88
CA PHE A 33 -1.83 -3.45 5.00
C PHE A 33 -2.91 -3.43 3.90
N LEU A 34 -3.29 -4.61 3.38
CA LEU A 34 -4.39 -4.70 2.40
C LEU A 34 -5.76 -4.37 3.02
N ASP A 35 -5.99 -4.80 4.26
CA ASP A 35 -7.23 -4.48 4.95
C ASP A 35 -7.32 -2.97 5.25
N ASP A 36 -6.20 -2.33 5.64
CA ASP A 36 -6.12 -0.87 5.77
C ASP A 36 -6.45 -0.14 4.45
N HIS A 37 -5.93 -0.60 3.30
CA HIS A 37 -6.25 -0.01 1.99
C HIS A 37 -7.76 -0.06 1.71
N VAL A 38 -8.39 -1.21 1.97
CA VAL A 38 -9.84 -1.38 1.78
C VAL A 38 -10.62 -0.43 2.67
N ASP A 39 -10.21 -0.25 3.93
CA ASP A 39 -10.90 0.63 4.87
C ASP A 39 -10.71 2.11 4.51
N ILE A 40 -9.53 2.51 4.03
CA ILE A 40 -9.26 3.85 3.47
C ILE A 40 -10.14 4.09 2.24
N GLU A 41 -10.23 3.15 1.30
CA GLU A 41 -11.05 3.28 0.10
C GLU A 41 -12.54 3.41 0.43
N ARG A 42 -13.03 2.61 1.39
CA ARG A 42 -14.41 2.68 1.89
C ARG A 42 -14.72 4.04 2.51
N ALA A 43 -13.83 4.55 3.36
CA ALA A 43 -13.98 5.87 3.96
C ALA A 43 -14.02 6.96 2.87
N LEU A 44 -13.16 6.87 1.86
CA LEU A 44 -13.13 7.81 0.74
C LEU A 44 -14.34 7.71 -0.22
N ALA A 45 -15.16 6.66 -0.12
CA ALA A 45 -16.35 6.47 -0.95
C ALA A 45 -17.59 7.18 -0.40
N GLY A 46 -17.54 7.72 0.82
CA GLY A 46 -18.57 8.62 1.32
C GLY A 46 -18.53 9.95 0.58
N ASP A 47 -19.64 10.36 -0.03
CA ASP A 47 -19.73 11.62 -0.78
C ASP A 47 -19.74 12.86 0.13
N ASP A 48 -20.07 12.73 1.43
CA ASP A 48 -20.18 13.83 2.39
C ASP A 48 -19.63 13.44 3.79
N LEU A 49 -18.31 13.27 3.89
CA LEU A 49 -17.67 12.97 5.18
C LEU A 49 -17.80 14.15 6.16
N ASP A 50 -18.26 13.88 7.37
CA ASP A 50 -18.27 14.85 8.45
C ASP A 50 -16.86 15.05 9.06
N ARG A 51 -16.74 16.02 9.98
CA ARG A 51 -15.44 16.34 10.60
C ARG A 51 -14.85 15.17 11.39
N ALA A 52 -15.68 14.38 12.05
CA ALA A 52 -15.22 13.24 12.84
C ALA A 52 -14.75 12.11 11.92
N GLU A 53 -15.47 11.86 10.83
CA GLU A 53 -15.09 10.89 9.79
C GLU A 53 -13.79 11.29 9.09
N ILE A 54 -13.61 12.58 8.79
CA ILE A 54 -12.34 13.10 8.24
C ILE A 54 -11.20 12.89 9.26
N SER A 55 -11.41 13.17 10.54
CA SER A 55 -10.39 12.97 11.57
C SER A 55 -9.98 11.50 11.68
N ALA A 56 -10.96 10.59 11.69
CA ALA A 56 -10.72 9.16 11.74
C ALA A 56 -9.97 8.66 10.50
N LEU A 57 -10.30 9.18 9.31
CA LEU A 57 -9.57 8.86 8.08
C LEU A 57 -8.11 9.35 8.13
N VAL A 58 -7.87 10.57 8.64
CA VAL A 58 -6.50 11.09 8.79
C VAL A 58 -5.70 10.22 9.76
N GLU A 59 -6.27 9.87 10.92
CA GLU A 59 -5.61 8.99 11.90
C GLU A 59 -5.32 7.60 11.31
N LEU A 60 -6.24 7.05 10.51
CA LEU A 60 -6.03 5.79 9.79
C LEU A 60 -4.86 5.87 8.82
N VAL A 61 -4.81 6.92 7.98
CA VAL A 61 -3.73 7.13 7.01
C VAL A 61 -2.39 7.38 7.70
N GLU A 62 -2.37 8.17 8.77
CA GLU A 62 -1.14 8.43 9.54
C GLU A 62 -0.59 7.16 10.19
N ARG A 63 -1.46 6.34 10.78
CA ARG A 63 -1.07 5.04 11.33
C ARG A 63 -0.51 4.12 10.24
N HIS A 64 -1.21 4.01 9.12
CA HIS A 64 -0.81 3.18 7.99
C HIS A 64 0.60 3.57 7.49
N ILE A 65 0.82 4.86 7.20
CA ILE A 65 2.14 5.37 6.78
C ILE A 65 3.20 5.09 7.83
N PHE A 66 2.88 5.29 9.11
CA PHE A 66 3.83 5.04 10.19
C PHE A 66 4.28 3.58 10.21
N GLU A 67 3.34 2.63 10.17
CA GLU A 67 3.64 1.20 10.18
C GLU A 67 4.41 0.76 8.92
N GLU A 68 4.10 1.34 7.77
CA GLU A 68 4.87 1.09 6.55
C GLU A 68 6.34 1.55 6.66
N GLU A 69 6.55 2.78 7.16
CA GLU A 69 7.87 3.40 7.25
C GLU A 69 8.75 2.82 8.37
N THR A 70 8.15 2.44 9.51
CA THR A 70 8.91 1.93 10.67
C THR A 70 9.07 0.42 10.66
N ASP A 71 8.14 -0.32 10.05
CA ASP A 71 8.11 -1.77 10.18
C ASP A 71 8.28 -2.43 8.80
N LEU A 72 7.37 -2.16 7.87
CA LEU A 72 7.33 -2.86 6.59
C LEU A 72 8.56 -2.59 5.74
N TYR A 73 8.78 -1.35 5.30
CA TYR A 73 9.88 -1.01 4.39
C TYR A 73 11.26 -1.36 4.98
N PRO A 74 11.55 -1.14 6.28
CA PRO A 74 12.78 -1.63 6.90
C PRO A 74 12.93 -3.15 6.86
N ALA A 75 11.86 -3.91 7.11
CA ALA A 75 11.89 -5.37 7.05
C ALA A 75 12.13 -5.85 5.60
N LEU A 76 11.44 -5.25 4.63
CA LEU A 76 11.62 -5.58 3.21
C LEU A 76 13.05 -5.31 2.73
N ARG A 77 13.68 -4.21 3.18
CA ARG A 77 15.10 -3.93 2.88
C ARG A 77 16.05 -5.04 3.35
N GLN A 78 15.68 -5.81 4.37
CA GLN A 78 16.48 -6.92 4.89
C GLN A 78 16.09 -8.26 4.25
N LEU A 79 14.81 -8.45 3.94
CA LEU A 79 14.25 -9.71 3.46
C LEU A 79 14.33 -9.86 1.93
N PHE A 80 14.10 -8.79 1.18
CA PHE A 80 14.10 -8.85 -0.29
C PHE A 80 15.52 -9.03 -0.82
N SER A 81 15.68 -10.03 -1.67
CA SER A 81 16.88 -10.17 -2.49
C SER A 81 16.89 -9.12 -3.62
N PRO A 82 18.04 -8.91 -4.29
CA PRO A 82 18.09 -8.08 -5.50
C PRO A 82 17.11 -8.53 -6.60
N ALA A 83 16.82 -9.84 -6.68
CA ALA A 83 15.87 -10.37 -7.65
C ALA A 83 14.42 -9.97 -7.33
N ASP A 84 14.06 -9.91 -6.05
CA ASP A 84 12.74 -9.47 -5.59
C ASP A 84 12.51 -7.99 -5.91
N TRP A 85 13.51 -7.13 -5.65
CA TRP A 85 13.47 -5.72 -6.05
C TRP A 85 13.33 -5.53 -7.57
N THR A 86 14.06 -6.35 -8.35
CA THR A 86 13.92 -6.35 -9.82
C THR A 86 12.50 -6.73 -10.25
N ALA A 87 11.87 -7.70 -9.57
CA ALA A 87 10.51 -8.11 -9.84
C ALA A 87 9.49 -7.00 -9.51
N VAL A 88 9.69 -6.26 -8.41
CA VAL A 88 8.88 -5.07 -8.07
C VAL A 88 9.00 -4.02 -9.18
N GLU A 89 10.22 -3.66 -9.58
CA GLU A 89 10.45 -2.67 -10.63
C GLU A 89 9.78 -3.06 -11.95
N HIS A 90 9.90 -4.33 -12.35
CA HIS A 90 9.27 -4.83 -13.57
C HIS A 90 7.75 -4.64 -13.54
N ARG A 91 7.11 -5.02 -12.43
CA ARG A 91 5.65 -4.85 -12.24
C ARG A 91 5.24 -3.37 -12.28
N LEU A 92 6.00 -2.48 -11.64
CA LEU A 92 5.73 -1.05 -11.66
C LEU A 92 5.91 -0.42 -13.04
N ARG A 93 6.88 -0.90 -13.85
CA ARG A 93 7.04 -0.45 -15.24
C ARG A 93 5.90 -0.89 -16.15
N GLN A 94 5.37 -2.10 -15.94
CA GLN A 94 4.18 -2.58 -16.65
C GLN A 94 2.97 -1.69 -16.34
N LEU A 95 2.77 -1.35 -15.06
CA LEU A 95 1.71 -0.44 -14.62
C LEU A 95 1.78 0.92 -15.32
N ALA A 96 2.97 1.53 -15.39
CA ALA A 96 3.18 2.82 -16.03
C ALA A 96 2.98 2.78 -17.57
N THR A 97 3.11 1.61 -18.18
CA THR A 97 2.90 1.42 -19.63
C THR A 97 1.41 1.29 -19.94
N ASP A 98 0.65 0.61 -19.08
CA ASP A 98 -0.78 0.38 -19.25
C ASP A 98 -1.63 1.62 -18.92
N GLN A 99 -1.11 2.54 -18.11
CA GLN A 99 -1.74 3.81 -17.77
C GLN A 99 -0.68 4.92 -17.64
N PRO A 100 -0.44 5.71 -18.71
CA PRO A 100 0.45 6.86 -18.60
C PRO A 100 -0.16 7.88 -17.63
N ILE A 101 0.64 8.27 -16.64
CA ILE A 101 0.31 9.30 -15.63
C ILE A 101 0.10 10.64 -16.33
#